data_AF-A0A131Z3V5-F1
#
_entry.id   AF-A0A131Z3V5-F1
#
_cell.length_a   1.000
_cell.length_b   1.000
_cell.length_c   1.000
_cell.angle_alpha   90.00
_cell.angle_beta   90.00
_cell.angle_gamma   90.00
#
_symmetry.space_group_name_H-M   'P 1'
#
loop_
_entity.id
_entity.type
_entity.pdbx_description
1 polymer ?
#
loop_
_entity_poly.entity_id
_entity_poly.type
_entity_poly.pdbx_seq_one_letter_code
_entity_poly.pdbx_strand_id
1 'polypeptide(L)'
;MVPQLTPTFFSETCVVMASAPTLVMMLLPVILPFILGAYASKDLEERRDLLECDRRLIPMRLCRYPASCQCHPRAPLGERSYMYYRYERGHCRQGAYMQNCNGFPSHVACHSACVRQWG
;
A
#
# COMPACT_ATOMS: atom_id res chain seq x y z
N MET A 1 64.43 -38.03 38.87
CA MET A 1 63.75 -37.35 39.99
C MET A 1 62.81 -36.32 39.40
N VAL A 2 61.51 -36.43 39.72
CA VAL A 2 60.42 -35.54 39.29
C VAL A 2 60.13 -34.56 40.43
N PRO A 3 59.91 -33.27 40.13
CA PRO A 3 58.60 -32.62 40.31
C PRO A 3 58.24 -31.74 39.08
N GLN A 4 57.05 -31.78 38.46
CA GLN A 4 55.74 -31.17 38.85
C GLN A 4 55.89 -29.69 39.32
N LEU A 5 55.26 -28.64 38.76
CA LEU A 5 53.88 -28.46 38.27
C LEU A 5 53.71 -27.30 37.24
N THR A 6 52.80 -27.55 36.28
CA THR A 6 51.76 -26.68 35.66
C THR A 6 52.06 -25.35 34.93
N PRO A 7 51.64 -25.24 33.66
CA PRO A 7 51.12 -24.02 33.05
C PRO A 7 49.59 -23.97 33.18
N THR A 8 49.02 -22.93 33.81
CA THR A 8 47.59 -22.63 33.68
C THR A 8 47.39 -21.68 32.49
N PHE A 9 47.31 -22.27 31.30
CA PHE A 9 46.67 -21.62 30.15
C PHE A 9 45.15 -21.67 30.40
N PHE A 10 44.59 -20.58 30.90
CA PHE A 10 43.14 -20.37 30.86
C PHE A 10 42.74 -20.20 29.38
N SER A 11 42.28 -21.28 28.77
CA SER A 11 41.55 -21.20 27.50
C SER A 11 40.14 -20.75 27.83
N GLU A 12 39.94 -19.44 27.90
CA GLU A 12 38.63 -18.83 27.88
C GLU A 12 37.99 -19.13 26.52
N THR A 13 37.06 -20.09 26.50
CA THR A 13 36.02 -20.14 25.48
C THR A 13 35.23 -18.84 25.60
N CYS A 14 35.60 -17.87 24.77
CA CYS A 14 34.93 -16.59 24.65
C CYS A 14 33.55 -16.84 24.05
N VAL A 15 32.58 -17.22 24.88
CA VAL A 15 31.16 -17.15 24.54
C VAL A 15 30.86 -15.67 24.46
N VAL A 16 30.87 -15.13 23.24
CA VAL A 16 30.43 -13.77 22.97
C VAL A 16 28.95 -13.71 23.33
N MET A 17 28.64 -13.34 24.58
CA MET A 17 27.32 -12.84 24.92
C MET A 17 27.17 -11.53 24.16
N ALA A 18 26.60 -11.61 22.95
CA ALA A 18 26.15 -10.45 22.21
C ALA A 18 25.18 -9.71 23.12
N SER A 19 25.65 -8.61 23.70
CA SER A 19 24.81 -7.72 24.49
C SER A 19 23.66 -7.23 23.60
N ALA A 20 22.47 -7.08 24.15
CA ALA A 20 21.30 -6.57 23.42
C ALA A 20 21.61 -5.41 22.42
N PRO A 21 22.45 -4.41 22.73
CA PRO A 21 22.81 -3.36 21.76
C PRO A 21 23.61 -3.86 20.55
N THR A 22 24.50 -4.83 20.71
CA THR A 22 25.24 -5.42 19.56
C THR A 22 24.31 -6.19 18.63
N LEU A 23 23.31 -6.88 19.20
CA LEU A 23 22.30 -7.61 18.44
C LEU A 23 21.40 -6.65 17.64
N VAL A 24 21.01 -5.51 18.25
CA VAL A 24 20.25 -4.45 17.57
C VAL A 24 21.05 -3.83 16.42
N MET A 25 22.34 -3.50 16.63
CA MET A 25 23.18 -2.92 15.58
C MET A 25 23.41 -3.86 14.40
N MET A 26 23.47 -5.18 14.65
CA MET A 26 23.64 -6.19 13.60
C MET A 26 22.32 -6.45 12.84
N LEU A 27 21.18 -6.34 13.50
CA LEU A 27 19.86 -6.56 12.88
C LEU A 27 19.31 -5.32 12.17
N LEU A 28 19.68 -4.12 12.59
CA LEU A 28 19.23 -2.86 12.01
C LEU A 28 19.42 -2.77 10.47
N PRO A 29 20.61 -3.05 9.89
CA PRO A 29 20.81 -2.96 8.44
C PRO A 29 20.02 -4.03 7.66
N VAL A 30 19.61 -5.11 8.32
CA VAL A 30 18.75 -6.14 7.73
C VAL A 30 17.30 -5.69 7.77
N ILE A 31 16.81 -5.17 8.91
CA ILE A 31 15.40 -4.82 9.11
C ILE A 31 15.00 -3.55 8.34
N LEU A 32 15.88 -2.54 8.30
CA LEU A 32 15.60 -1.24 7.67
C LEU A 32 15.14 -1.33 6.19
N PRO A 33 15.80 -2.10 5.29
CA PRO A 33 15.37 -2.20 3.90
C PRO A 33 14.01 -2.90 3.74
N PHE A 34 13.65 -3.86 4.59
CA PHE A 34 12.31 -4.48 4.53
C PHE A 34 11.23 -3.48 4.92
N ILE A 35 11.49 -2.65 5.92
CA ILE A 35 10.58 -1.58 6.33
C ILE A 35 10.45 -0.57 5.18
N LEU A 36 11.56 -0.04 4.66
CA LEU A 36 11.55 0.94 3.56
C LEU A 36 10.86 0.41 2.30
N GLY A 37 11.08 -0.86 1.94
CA GLY A 37 10.41 -1.50 0.80
C GLY A 37 8.89 -1.59 0.96
N ALA A 38 8.40 -1.88 2.17
CA ALA A 38 6.97 -1.94 2.47
C ALA A 38 6.28 -0.56 2.43
N TYR A 39 7.01 0.52 2.72
CA TYR A 39 6.48 1.88 2.57
C TYR A 39 6.53 2.36 1.11
N ALA A 40 7.58 2.04 0.36
CA ALA A 40 7.72 2.42 -1.05
C ALA A 40 6.61 1.83 -1.94
N SER A 41 6.11 0.63 -1.63
CA SER A 41 5.00 0.02 -2.39
C SER A 41 3.66 0.71 -2.17
N LYS A 42 3.42 1.32 -0.99
CA LYS A 42 2.16 2.01 -0.70
C LYS A 42 2.00 3.29 -1.53
N ASP A 43 3.08 4.05 -1.70
CA ASP A 43 3.09 5.26 -2.52
C ASP A 43 2.79 4.97 -3.99
N LEU A 44 3.23 3.82 -4.52
CA LEU A 44 2.98 3.47 -5.92
C LEU A 44 1.50 3.20 -6.19
N GLU A 45 0.79 2.56 -5.26
CA GLU A 45 -0.63 2.23 -5.41
C GLU A 45 -1.48 3.51 -5.37
N GLU A 46 -1.20 4.41 -4.41
CA GLU A 46 -1.86 5.72 -4.32
C GLU A 46 -1.56 6.62 -5.54
N ARG A 47 -0.33 6.58 -6.05
CA ARG A 47 0.07 7.36 -7.23
C ARG A 47 -0.53 6.81 -8.52
N ARG A 48 -0.72 5.50 -8.61
CA ARG A 48 -1.38 4.86 -9.76
C ARG A 48 -2.87 5.17 -9.78
N ASP A 49 -3.52 5.17 -8.62
CA ASP A 49 -4.91 5.64 -8.48
C ASP A 49 -5.05 7.09 -8.96
N LEU A 50 -4.10 7.98 -8.68
CA LEU A 50 -4.16 9.35 -9.19
C LEU A 50 -4.12 9.43 -10.73
N LEU A 51 -3.25 8.66 -11.38
CA LEU A 51 -3.11 8.70 -12.85
C LEU A 51 -4.25 8.00 -13.60
N GLU A 52 -4.78 6.90 -13.05
CA GLU A 52 -5.78 6.08 -13.73
C GLU A 52 -7.23 6.39 -13.29
N CYS A 53 -7.41 7.06 -12.13
CA CYS A 53 -8.74 7.38 -11.58
C CYS A 53 -9.10 8.87 -11.62
N ASP A 54 -8.17 9.78 -11.92
CA ASP A 54 -8.50 11.20 -12.15
C ASP A 54 -8.81 11.45 -13.64
N ARG A 55 -10.07 11.79 -13.92
CA ARG A 55 -10.58 12.15 -15.26
C ARG A 55 -9.76 13.23 -15.96
N ARG A 56 -9.08 14.10 -15.20
CA ARG A 56 -8.27 15.19 -15.73
C ARG A 56 -6.92 14.72 -16.25
N LEU A 57 -6.39 13.64 -15.69
CA LEU A 57 -5.04 13.12 -15.99
C LEU A 57 -5.06 12.00 -17.03
N ILE A 58 -6.23 11.39 -17.28
CA ILE A 58 -6.38 10.35 -18.30
C ILE A 58 -6.22 10.96 -19.71
N PRO A 59 -5.35 10.40 -20.58
CA PRO A 59 -5.01 10.98 -21.90
C PRO A 59 -6.22 11.23 -22.82
N MET A 60 -7.26 10.40 -22.73
CA MET A 60 -8.49 10.52 -23.53
C MET A 60 -9.68 11.09 -22.73
N ARG A 61 -9.48 11.44 -21.45
CA ARG A 61 -10.55 11.84 -20.50
C ARG A 61 -11.72 10.84 -20.40
N LEU A 62 -11.49 9.60 -20.79
CA LEU A 62 -12.46 8.51 -20.82
C LEU A 62 -12.03 7.45 -19.82
N CYS A 63 -12.80 7.31 -18.74
CA CYS A 63 -12.62 6.24 -17.76
C CYS A 63 -12.93 4.88 -18.40
N ARG A 64 -12.13 3.85 -18.07
CA ARG A 64 -12.31 2.50 -18.60
C ARG A 64 -13.13 1.66 -17.61
N TYR A 65 -14.37 1.33 -17.96
CA TYR A 65 -15.21 0.45 -17.14
C TYR A 65 -15.14 -1.01 -17.64
N PRO A 66 -15.14 -2.00 -16.74
CA PRO A 66 -15.39 -1.92 -15.29
C PRO A 66 -14.15 -1.58 -14.45
N ALA A 67 -12.95 -1.52 -15.03
CA ALA A 67 -11.71 -1.36 -14.26
C ALA A 67 -11.75 -0.14 -13.32
N SER A 68 -12.24 1.00 -13.81
CA SER A 68 -12.42 2.23 -13.03
C SER A 68 -13.44 2.13 -11.89
N CYS A 69 -14.25 1.07 -11.80
CA CYS A 69 -15.09 0.81 -10.63
C CYS A 69 -14.26 0.42 -9.40
N GLN A 70 -13.00 0.01 -9.58
CA GLN A 70 -12.07 -0.34 -8.50
C GLN A 70 -11.39 0.90 -7.89
N CYS A 71 -11.41 2.03 -8.58
CA CYS A 71 -10.90 3.29 -8.07
C CYS A 71 -11.52 3.63 -6.71
N HIS A 72 -10.69 4.12 -5.78
CA HIS A 72 -11.16 4.36 -4.42
C HIS A 72 -12.36 5.34 -4.42
N PRO A 73 -13.56 4.92 -3.95
CA PRO A 73 -14.80 5.72 -4.07
C PRO A 73 -14.77 7.08 -3.36
N ARG A 74 -13.81 7.29 -2.46
CA ARG A 74 -13.66 8.52 -1.66
C ARG A 74 -12.37 9.26 -1.95
N ALA A 75 -11.64 8.87 -3.01
CA ALA A 75 -10.47 9.63 -3.44
C ALA A 75 -10.90 11.07 -3.76
N PRO A 76 -10.24 12.09 -3.16
CA PRO A 76 -10.66 13.48 -3.23
C PRO A 76 -10.28 14.14 -4.57
N LEU A 77 -10.80 13.58 -5.66
CA LEU A 77 -10.49 14.00 -7.04
C LEU A 77 -11.54 15.01 -7.53
N GLY A 78 -11.23 16.30 -7.35
CA GLY A 78 -12.09 17.41 -7.74
C GLY A 78 -13.15 17.75 -6.69
N GLU A 79 -14.25 18.39 -7.12
CA GLU A 79 -15.33 18.80 -6.23
C GLU A 79 -16.24 17.62 -5.85
N ARG A 80 -16.67 17.58 -4.59
CA ARG A 80 -17.63 16.60 -4.09
C ARG A 80 -19.05 17.09 -4.39
N SER A 81 -19.85 16.26 -5.05
CA SER A 81 -21.24 16.57 -5.38
C SER A 81 -22.19 15.49 -4.86
N TYR A 82 -23.27 15.92 -4.20
CA TYR A 82 -24.37 15.04 -3.78
C TYR A 82 -25.26 14.60 -4.96
N MET A 83 -25.15 15.23 -6.13
CA MET A 83 -25.90 14.80 -7.32
C MET A 83 -25.25 13.62 -8.03
N TYR A 84 -23.97 13.36 -7.75
CA TYR A 84 -23.22 12.25 -8.33
C TYR A 84 -23.36 10.97 -7.51
N TYR A 85 -23.09 9.84 -8.15
CA TYR A 85 -23.14 8.51 -7.57
C TYR A 85 -21.76 7.87 -7.61
N ARG A 86 -21.45 6.98 -6.68
CA ARG A 86 -20.22 6.19 -6.65
C ARG A 86 -20.53 4.73 -6.45
N TYR A 87 -19.72 3.85 -7.02
CA TYR A 87 -19.81 2.42 -6.76
C TYR A 87 -18.98 2.07 -5.52
N GLU A 88 -19.62 1.47 -4.51
CA GLU A 88 -19.00 1.08 -3.25
C GLU A 88 -19.64 -0.22 -2.74
N ARG A 89 -18.85 -1.29 -2.67
CA ARG A 89 -19.25 -2.62 -2.15
C ARG A 89 -20.48 -3.22 -2.84
N GLY A 90 -20.48 -3.28 -4.17
CA GLY A 90 -21.60 -3.87 -4.91
C GLY A 90 -22.78 -2.93 -5.17
N HIS A 91 -22.76 -1.71 -4.62
CA HIS A 91 -23.89 -0.80 -4.69
C HIS A 91 -23.51 0.58 -5.20
N CYS A 92 -24.44 1.23 -5.89
CA CYS A 92 -24.34 2.63 -6.28
C CYS A 92 -24.88 3.53 -5.15
N ARG A 93 -24.02 4.37 -4.59
CA ARG A 93 -24.34 5.27 -3.47
C ARG A 93 -24.26 6.72 -3.89
N GLN A 94 -25.11 7.55 -3.34
CA GLN A 94 -25.12 8.99 -3.60
C GLN A 94 -23.93 9.71 -2.94
N GLY A 95 -23.47 10.77 -3.59
CA GLY A 95 -22.30 11.56 -3.23
C GLY A 95 -21.02 11.02 -3.87
N ALA A 96 -20.40 11.77 -4.78
CA ALA A 96 -19.10 11.38 -5.33
C ALA A 96 -18.25 12.60 -5.67
N TYR A 97 -16.98 12.36 -5.96
CA TYR A 97 -16.05 13.35 -6.47
C TYR A 97 -16.14 13.40 -8.00
N MET A 98 -16.38 14.58 -8.57
CA MET A 98 -16.73 14.72 -10.00
C MET A 98 -15.61 14.31 -10.97
N GLN A 99 -14.34 14.43 -10.54
CA GLN A 99 -13.19 14.03 -11.34
C GLN A 99 -12.71 12.62 -11.01
N ASN A 100 -13.31 11.95 -10.02
CA ASN A 100 -13.06 10.55 -9.78
C ASN A 100 -13.76 9.71 -10.86
N CYS A 101 -13.05 8.79 -11.48
CA CYS A 101 -13.63 7.85 -12.42
C CYS A 101 -14.70 6.94 -11.81
N ASN A 102 -14.67 6.71 -10.49
CA ASN A 102 -15.76 6.08 -9.74
C ASN A 102 -16.85 7.10 -9.31
N GLY A 103 -17.00 8.21 -10.04
CA GLY A 103 -18.01 9.25 -9.83
C GLY A 103 -18.93 9.42 -11.05
N PHE A 104 -20.18 8.99 -10.94
CA PHE A 104 -21.15 8.94 -12.04
C PHE A 104 -22.19 10.05 -11.94
N PRO A 105 -22.67 10.62 -13.06
CA PRO A 105 -23.68 11.69 -13.05
C PRO A 105 -25.09 11.19 -12.67
N SER A 106 -25.34 9.88 -12.67
CA SER A 106 -26.64 9.29 -12.31
C SER A 106 -26.49 7.89 -11.75
N HIS A 107 -27.51 7.44 -11.00
CA HIS A 107 -27.59 6.08 -10.47
C HIS A 107 -27.56 5.03 -11.59
N VAL A 108 -28.25 5.31 -12.70
CA VAL A 108 -28.31 4.43 -13.88
C VAL A 108 -26.93 4.26 -14.50
N ALA A 109 -26.15 5.35 -14.64
CA ALA A 109 -24.80 5.30 -15.21
C ALA A 109 -23.84 4.48 -14.33
N CYS A 110 -23.94 4.61 -13.00
CA CYS A 110 -23.16 3.78 -12.08
C CYS A 110 -23.54 2.29 -12.22
N HIS A 111 -24.83 2.00 -12.27
CA HIS A 111 -25.33 0.62 -12.31
C HIS A 111 -24.97 -0.08 -13.64
N SER A 112 -25.07 0.62 -14.77
CA SER A 112 -24.69 0.08 -16.08
C SER A 112 -23.19 -0.17 -16.19
N ALA A 113 -22.36 0.67 -15.57
CA ALA A 113 -20.91 0.54 -15.62
C ALA A 113 -20.35 -0.55 -14.69
N CYS A 114 -20.88 -0.66 -13.46
CA CYS A 114 -20.24 -1.42 -12.38
C CYS A 114 -21.06 -2.59 -11.81
N VAL A 115 -22.38 -2.65 -12.03
CA VAL A 115 -23.24 -3.69 -11.42
C VAL A 115 -23.64 -4.76 -12.44
N ARG A 116 -23.99 -4.38 -13.68
CA ARG A 116 -24.40 -5.34 -14.73
C ARG A 116 -23.21 -5.91 -15.50
N GLN A 117 -22.46 -6.83 -14.89
CA GLN A 117 -21.42 -7.60 -15.61
C GLN A 117 -21.55 -9.12 -15.53
N TRP A 118 -22.68 -9.63 -15.05
CA TRP A 118 -22.95 -11.06 -15.01
C TRP A 118 -24.27 -11.31 -15.74
N GLY A 119 -24.14 -11.73 -16.99
CA GLY A 119 -25.11 -12.57 -17.69
C GLY A 119 -24.50 -13.96 -17.80
#